data_AF-A0A1X1A6D9-F1
#
_entry.id   AF-A0A1X1A6D9-F1
#
_cell.length_a   1.000
_cell.length_b   1.000
_cell.length_c   1.000
_cell.angle_alpha   90.00
_cell.angle_beta   90.00
_cell.angle_gamma   90.00
#
_symmetry.space_group_name_H-M   'P 1'
#
loop_
_entity.id
_entity.type
_entity.pdbx_description
1 polymer ?
#
loop_
_entity_poly.entity_id
_entity_poly.type
_entity_poly.pdbx_seq_one_letter_code
_entity_poly.pdbx_strand_id
1 'polypeptide(L)'
;MQNPKKRLSLTVGSKYPLPLACFEGASAQFFIDDSFLLQICLPGMLKSEVKSLRSGPVEVGYRLEEFLIIILFRIDDLEFECPFDPRLIPEAKYATPSFPTPNTKILVDLHGIDTQAKVLKVLRSFTLPAAFSREIASLVDYVWEGYIAEHSVGELFFIPTSSLIGTVKMYQCGRD
;
A
#
# COMPACT_ATOMS: atom_id res chain seq x y z
N MET A 1 12.00 -30.80 -2.89
CA MET A 1 13.08 -29.97 -3.47
C MET A 1 12.55 -28.54 -3.57
N GLN A 2 13.07 -27.62 -2.76
CA GLN A 2 12.70 -26.20 -2.84
C GLN A 2 13.37 -25.60 -4.07
N ASN A 3 12.57 -25.05 -4.99
CA ASN A 3 13.04 -24.32 -6.15
C ASN A 3 13.80 -23.07 -5.65
N PRO A 4 15.06 -22.81 -6.03
CA PRO A 4 15.78 -21.64 -5.55
C PRO A 4 15.01 -20.38 -5.95
N LYS A 5 14.54 -19.59 -4.96
CA LYS A 5 13.90 -18.29 -5.18
C LYS A 5 14.81 -17.46 -6.10
N LYS A 6 14.37 -17.26 -7.35
CA LYS A 6 15.07 -16.43 -8.33
C LYS A 6 15.22 -15.03 -7.73
N ARG A 7 16.45 -14.62 -7.44
CA ARG A 7 16.74 -13.28 -6.93
C ARG A 7 16.43 -12.28 -8.06
N LEU A 8 15.43 -11.44 -7.83
CA LEU A 8 15.09 -10.33 -8.73
C LEU A 8 15.86 -9.11 -8.25
N SER A 9 16.71 -8.55 -9.12
CA SER A 9 17.35 -7.26 -8.87
C SER A 9 16.48 -6.17 -9.47
N LEU A 10 16.12 -5.17 -8.68
CA LEU A 10 15.43 -3.98 -9.14
C LEU A 10 16.43 -2.86 -9.32
N THR A 11 16.33 -2.14 -10.43
CA THR A 11 17.23 -1.04 -10.75
C THR A 11 16.45 0.08 -11.42
N VAL A 12 16.57 1.30 -10.88
CA VAL A 12 15.95 2.49 -11.45
C VAL A 12 16.44 2.66 -12.90
N GLY A 13 15.52 2.97 -13.81
CA GLY A 13 15.75 3.07 -15.24
C GLY A 13 15.60 1.75 -16.01
N SER A 14 15.50 0.61 -15.31
CA SER A 14 15.28 -0.69 -15.94
C SER A 14 13.80 -1.01 -16.10
N LYS A 15 13.50 -1.96 -16.98
CA LYS A 15 12.14 -2.50 -17.15
C LYS A 15 11.65 -3.10 -15.83
N TYR A 16 10.43 -2.76 -15.43
CA TYR A 16 9.85 -3.28 -14.20
C TYR A 16 9.46 -4.76 -14.37
N PRO A 17 9.93 -5.68 -13.51
CA PRO A 17 9.80 -7.12 -13.75
C PRO A 17 8.56 -7.76 -13.11
N LEU A 18 7.86 -7.05 -12.22
CA LEU A 18 6.68 -7.57 -11.53
C LEU A 18 5.40 -7.13 -12.26
N PRO A 19 4.27 -7.84 -12.05
CA PRO A 19 2.97 -7.39 -12.51
C PRO A 19 2.66 -5.97 -11.99
N LEU A 20 1.95 -5.20 -12.80
CA LEU A 20 1.43 -3.90 -12.41
C LEU A 20 0.00 -4.10 -11.92
N ALA A 21 -0.32 -3.51 -10.76
CA ALA A 21 -1.68 -3.54 -10.22
C ALA A 21 -2.66 -2.69 -11.03
N CYS A 22 -2.17 -1.59 -11.63
CA CYS A 22 -2.97 -0.67 -12.42
C CYS A 22 -2.13 0.03 -13.51
N PHE A 23 -2.80 0.71 -14.44
CA PHE A 23 -2.13 1.58 -15.42
C PHE A 23 -1.79 2.96 -14.80
N GLU A 24 -2.65 3.48 -13.95
CA GLU A 24 -2.51 4.74 -13.23
C GLU A 24 -3.09 4.59 -11.82
N GLY A 25 -2.44 5.19 -10.82
CA GLY A 25 -2.85 5.14 -9.41
C GLY A 25 -1.85 4.41 -8.52
N ALA A 26 -2.31 3.90 -7.39
CA ALA A 26 -1.47 3.22 -6.41
C ALA A 26 -2.09 1.92 -5.90
N SER A 27 -1.24 1.01 -5.42
CA SER A 27 -1.66 -0.27 -4.84
C SER A 27 -0.74 -0.65 -3.68
N ALA A 28 -1.35 -0.94 -2.54
CA ALA A 28 -0.68 -1.48 -1.37
C ALA A 28 -0.73 -3.02 -1.40
N GLN A 29 0.42 -3.65 -1.65
CA GLN A 29 0.63 -5.09 -1.54
C GLN A 29 1.26 -5.38 -0.18
N PHE A 30 0.43 -5.24 0.86
CA PHE A 30 0.84 -5.42 2.25
C PHE A 30 0.39 -6.79 2.77
N PHE A 31 1.04 -7.28 3.82
CA PHE A 31 0.68 -8.53 4.52
C PHE A 31 0.78 -9.81 3.67
N ILE A 32 1.44 -9.75 2.51
CA ILE A 32 1.73 -10.91 1.66
C ILE A 32 3.17 -11.35 1.94
N ASP A 33 3.37 -12.56 2.46
CA ASP A 33 4.69 -13.11 2.77
C ASP A 33 5.58 -12.18 3.64
N ASP A 34 4.95 -11.45 4.59
CA ASP A 34 5.58 -10.44 5.46
C ASP A 34 6.23 -9.26 4.69
N SER A 35 5.67 -8.94 3.51
CA SER A 35 6.12 -7.82 2.68
C SER A 35 5.12 -6.66 2.67
N PHE A 36 5.66 -5.45 2.52
CA PHE A 36 4.91 -4.21 2.50
C PHE A 36 5.36 -3.37 1.30
N LEU A 37 4.80 -3.66 0.14
CA LEU A 37 5.12 -2.98 -1.12
C LEU A 37 4.02 -1.98 -1.50
N LEU A 38 4.37 -0.71 -1.64
CA LEU A 38 3.56 0.32 -2.28
C LEU A 38 3.99 0.49 -3.75
N GLN A 39 3.15 0.07 -4.68
CA GLN A 39 3.33 0.36 -6.11
C GLN A 39 2.59 1.63 -6.50
N ILE A 40 3.30 2.60 -7.05
CA ILE A 40 2.74 3.82 -7.64
C ILE A 40 2.97 3.78 -9.15
N CYS A 41 1.88 3.77 -9.90
CA CYS A 41 1.85 3.67 -11.35
C CYS A 41 1.40 5.02 -11.92
N LEU A 42 2.27 5.68 -12.69
CA LEU A 42 1.95 6.94 -13.36
C LEU A 42 2.36 6.86 -14.84
N PRO A 43 1.44 7.02 -15.81
CA PRO A 43 1.79 6.95 -17.22
C PRO A 43 2.60 8.19 -17.65
N GLY A 44 3.81 7.99 -18.17
CA GLY A 44 4.63 9.11 -18.63
C GLY A 44 5.13 10.00 -17.48
N MET A 45 5.42 9.39 -16.32
CA MET A 45 5.79 10.05 -15.07
C MET A 45 6.73 11.26 -15.25
N LEU A 46 6.27 12.43 -14.81
CA LEU A 46 6.95 13.71 -14.91
C LEU A 46 8.17 13.77 -13.98
N LYS A 47 9.13 14.64 -14.30
CA LYS A 47 10.31 14.86 -13.45
C LYS A 47 9.95 15.37 -12.05
N SER A 48 8.90 16.19 -11.93
CA SER A 48 8.36 16.67 -10.66
C SER A 48 7.85 15.51 -9.81
N GLU A 49 7.03 14.64 -10.40
CA GLU A 49 6.49 13.44 -9.72
C GLU A 49 7.61 12.50 -9.28
N VAL A 50 8.60 12.25 -10.14
CA VAL A 50 9.79 11.45 -9.76
C VAL A 50 10.50 12.07 -8.55
N LYS A 51 10.63 13.41 -8.50
CA LYS A 51 11.28 14.12 -7.39
C LYS A 51 10.47 13.98 -6.09
N SER A 52 9.15 14.19 -6.16
CA SER A 52 8.23 14.05 -5.03
C SER A 52 8.23 12.61 -4.50
N LEU A 53 8.09 11.60 -5.36
CA LEU A 53 8.14 10.19 -4.94
C LEU A 53 9.51 9.82 -4.33
N ARG A 54 10.61 10.29 -4.92
CA ARG A 54 11.98 9.98 -4.45
C ARG A 54 12.33 10.61 -3.11
N SER A 55 11.83 11.82 -2.84
CA SER A 55 12.36 12.64 -1.74
C SER A 55 11.34 13.55 -1.07
N GLY A 56 10.06 13.40 -1.36
CA GLY A 56 8.98 14.09 -0.68
C GLY A 56 8.83 13.63 0.77
N PRO A 57 8.29 14.48 1.66
CA PRO A 57 7.72 13.99 2.92
C PRO A 57 6.60 12.99 2.61
N VAL A 58 6.44 11.98 3.47
CA VAL A 58 5.41 10.95 3.29
C VAL A 58 4.51 10.98 4.49
N GLU A 59 3.21 10.96 4.25
CA GLU A 59 2.20 10.76 5.26
C GLU A 59 1.28 9.61 4.88
N VAL A 60 0.74 8.97 5.90
CA VAL A 60 -0.17 7.84 5.76
C VAL A 60 -1.42 8.05 6.61
N GLY A 61 -2.55 7.62 6.10
CA GLY A 61 -3.81 7.52 6.84
C GLY A 61 -4.59 6.29 6.36
N TYR A 62 -5.72 6.01 6.99
CA TYR A 62 -6.67 5.06 6.44
C TYR A 62 -8.11 5.48 6.74
N ARG A 63 -9.04 4.94 5.95
CA ARG A 63 -10.47 4.90 6.24
C ARG A 63 -10.93 3.45 6.12
N LEU A 64 -11.84 3.04 6.99
CA LEU A 64 -12.57 1.78 6.84
C LEU A 64 -13.96 2.10 6.27
N GLU A 65 -14.31 1.46 5.16
CA GLU A 65 -15.64 1.49 4.57
C GLU A 65 -16.21 0.08 4.57
N GLU A 66 -17.07 -0.21 5.54
CA GLU A 66 -17.55 -1.56 5.88
C GLU A 66 -16.40 -2.53 6.17
N PHE A 67 -15.92 -3.22 5.13
CA PHE A 67 -14.82 -4.18 5.19
C PHE A 67 -13.66 -3.82 4.26
N LEU A 68 -13.78 -2.73 3.49
CA LEU A 68 -12.73 -2.25 2.61
C LEU A 68 -11.89 -1.21 3.35
N ILE A 69 -10.58 -1.46 3.45
CA ILE A 69 -9.64 -0.50 4.03
C ILE A 69 -9.12 0.36 2.89
N ILE A 70 -9.35 1.66 2.92
CA ILE A 70 -8.72 2.61 2.00
C ILE A 70 -7.47 3.17 2.69
N ILE A 71 -6.28 2.73 2.27
CA ILE A 71 -5.02 3.28 2.79
C ILE A 71 -4.67 4.51 1.94
N LEU A 72 -4.49 5.64 2.61
CA LEU A 72 -4.17 6.91 1.97
C LEU A 72 -2.69 7.22 2.15
N PHE A 73 -2.02 7.58 1.07
CA PHE A 73 -0.66 8.12 1.10
C PHE A 73 -0.64 9.51 0.51
N ARG A 74 -0.01 10.45 1.23
CA ARG A 74 0.38 11.75 0.69
C ARG A 74 1.90 11.81 0.60
N ILE A 75 2.43 12.08 -0.58
CA ILE A 75 3.86 12.20 -0.83
C ILE A 75 4.13 13.54 -1.49
N ASP A 76 4.62 14.50 -0.71
CA ASP A 76 4.67 15.90 -1.13
C ASP A 76 3.25 16.37 -1.50
N ASP A 77 3.04 16.92 -2.69
CA ASP A 77 1.72 17.33 -3.21
C ASP A 77 0.94 16.19 -3.91
N LEU A 78 1.45 14.95 -3.91
CA LEU A 78 0.79 13.81 -4.55
C LEU A 78 -0.05 13.03 -3.55
N GLU A 79 -1.30 12.75 -3.89
CA GLU A 79 -2.21 11.96 -3.06
C GLU A 79 -2.59 10.65 -3.77
N PHE A 80 -2.58 9.56 -3.01
CA PHE A 80 -2.83 8.22 -3.50
C PHE A 80 -3.78 7.48 -2.58
N GLU A 81 -4.85 6.94 -3.17
CA GLU A 81 -5.76 6.03 -2.49
C GLU A 81 -5.42 4.60 -2.89
N CYS A 82 -5.26 3.73 -1.89
CA CYS A 82 -4.97 2.32 -2.07
C CYS A 82 -6.11 1.51 -1.43
N PRO A 83 -7.15 1.14 -2.20
CA PRO A 83 -8.12 0.16 -1.74
C PRO A 83 -7.42 -1.14 -1.39
N PHE A 84 -7.66 -1.62 -0.18
CA PHE A 84 -7.01 -2.77 0.42
C PHE A 84 -8.06 -3.64 1.11
N ASP A 85 -8.28 -4.83 0.55
CA ASP A 85 -9.13 -5.85 1.17
C ASP A 85 -8.23 -7.04 1.52
N PRO A 86 -7.89 -7.24 2.82
CA PRO A 86 -7.00 -8.31 3.20
C PRO A 86 -7.57 -9.68 2.86
N ARG A 87 -8.90 -9.84 2.75
CA ARG A 87 -9.59 -11.10 2.49
C ARG A 87 -9.32 -11.66 1.08
N LEU A 88 -8.73 -10.83 0.20
CA LEU A 88 -8.29 -11.25 -1.13
C LEU A 88 -6.88 -11.88 -1.12
N ILE A 89 -6.16 -11.81 0.00
CA ILE A 89 -4.85 -12.44 0.16
C ILE A 89 -5.06 -13.96 0.33
N PRO A 90 -4.35 -14.83 -0.41
CA PRO A 90 -4.43 -16.26 -0.16
C PRO A 90 -3.98 -16.60 1.26
N GLU A 91 -4.72 -17.44 1.99
CA GLU A 91 -4.44 -17.82 3.39
C GLU A 91 -2.98 -18.26 3.60
N ALA A 92 -2.44 -19.06 2.69
CA ALA A 92 -1.05 -19.54 2.74
C ALA A 92 0.03 -18.45 2.60
N LYS A 93 -0.37 -17.22 2.23
CA LYS A 93 0.50 -16.06 2.05
C LYS A 93 0.21 -14.93 3.03
N TYR A 94 -0.94 -14.97 3.72
CA TYR A 94 -1.28 -13.95 4.71
C TYR A 94 -0.29 -14.04 5.87
N ALA A 95 0.31 -12.90 6.22
CA ALA A 95 1.27 -12.80 7.31
C ALA A 95 1.04 -11.52 8.10
N THR A 96 0.69 -11.70 9.37
CA THR A 96 0.61 -10.60 10.33
C THR A 96 2.01 -10.24 10.82
N PRO A 97 2.43 -8.97 10.73
CA PRO A 97 3.72 -8.52 11.22
C PRO A 97 3.80 -8.66 12.75
N SER A 98 4.97 -9.05 13.25
CA SER A 98 5.23 -9.12 14.69
C SER A 98 5.67 -7.76 15.25
N PHE A 99 5.17 -7.40 16.44
CA PHE A 99 5.53 -6.16 17.13
C PHE A 99 6.19 -6.45 18.48
N PRO A 100 7.47 -6.90 18.50
CA PRO A 100 8.17 -7.25 19.74
C PRO A 100 8.36 -6.06 20.69
N THR A 101 8.29 -4.83 20.20
CA THR A 101 8.38 -3.62 21.03
C THR A 101 7.35 -2.57 20.62
N PRO A 102 6.98 -1.63 21.52
CA PRO A 102 6.14 -0.48 21.18
C PRO A 102 6.75 0.48 20.14
N ASN A 103 8.03 0.32 19.79
CA ASN A 103 8.72 1.15 18.81
C ASN A 103 8.93 0.44 17.46
N THR A 104 8.53 -0.83 17.34
CA THR A 104 8.59 -1.55 16.07
C THR A 104 7.73 -0.83 15.02
N LYS A 105 8.31 -0.61 13.85
CA LYS A 105 7.70 0.06 12.70
C LYS A 105 7.63 -0.90 11.52
N ILE A 106 6.63 -0.72 10.67
CA ILE A 106 6.57 -1.38 9.36
C ILE A 106 7.44 -0.60 8.39
N LEU A 107 8.36 -1.28 7.71
CA LEU A 107 9.12 -0.75 6.58
C LEU A 107 8.30 -0.97 5.30
N VAL A 108 8.06 0.08 4.54
CA VAL A 108 7.36 0.03 3.25
C VAL A 108 8.36 0.28 2.13
N ASP A 109 8.38 -0.62 1.16
CA ASP A 109 9.09 -0.43 -0.10
C ASP A 109 8.17 0.26 -1.10
N LEU A 110 8.62 1.39 -1.65
CA LEU A 110 7.92 2.16 -2.67
C LEU A 110 8.58 1.91 -4.03
N HIS A 111 7.78 1.42 -4.97
CA HIS A 111 8.14 1.32 -6.37
C HIS A 111 7.32 2.33 -7.17
N GLY A 112 8.00 3.34 -7.74
CA GLY A 112 7.38 4.28 -8.68
C GLY A 112 7.65 3.83 -10.12
N ILE A 113 6.60 3.50 -10.86
CA ILE A 113 6.68 2.93 -12.21
C ILE A 113 6.05 3.89 -13.23
N ASP A 114 6.81 4.18 -14.29
CA ASP A 114 6.27 4.76 -15.51
C ASP A 114 5.62 3.65 -16.33
N THR A 115 4.29 3.62 -16.34
CA THR A 115 3.52 2.51 -16.93
C THR A 115 3.47 2.58 -18.46
N GLN A 116 3.63 3.78 -19.04
CA GLN A 116 3.73 3.95 -20.48
C GLN A 116 5.03 3.34 -21.00
N ALA A 117 6.16 3.62 -20.34
CA ALA A 117 7.46 3.05 -20.70
C ALA A 117 7.70 1.64 -20.10
N LYS A 118 6.88 1.22 -19.12
CA LYS A 118 7.09 0.03 -18.27
C LYS A 118 8.44 0.03 -17.57
N VAL A 119 8.87 1.21 -17.11
CA VAL A 119 10.19 1.43 -16.49
C VAL A 119 10.02 1.82 -15.03
N LEU A 120 10.85 1.23 -14.18
CA LEU A 120 10.97 1.63 -12.78
C LEU A 120 11.69 2.97 -12.68
N LYS A 121 11.03 4.03 -12.19
CA LYS A 121 11.59 5.38 -12.06
C LYS A 121 12.04 5.72 -10.63
N VAL A 122 11.42 5.09 -9.64
CA VAL A 122 11.70 5.34 -8.21
C VAL A 122 11.74 4.02 -7.45
N LEU A 123 12.79 3.88 -6.65
CA LEU A 123 12.89 2.90 -5.57
C LEU A 123 13.25 3.68 -4.31
N ARG A 124 12.44 3.52 -3.27
CA ARG A 124 12.63 4.17 -1.97
C ARG A 124 11.98 3.30 -0.92
N SER A 125 12.52 3.29 0.29
CA SER A 125 11.82 2.73 1.44
C SER A 125 11.55 3.83 2.48
N PHE A 126 10.53 3.63 3.30
CA PHE A 126 10.19 4.51 4.42
C PHE A 126 9.48 3.71 5.52
N THR A 127 9.46 4.22 6.74
CA THR A 127 8.79 3.55 7.86
C THR A 127 7.47 4.20 8.21
N LEU A 128 6.45 3.36 8.42
CA LEU A 128 5.20 3.80 9.03
C LEU A 128 5.45 4.15 10.51
N PRO A 129 4.73 5.13 11.08
CA PRO A 129 4.82 5.41 12.51
C PRO A 129 4.48 4.18 13.36
N ALA A 130 5.16 3.98 14.48
CA ALA A 130 4.98 2.76 15.29
C ALA A 130 3.53 2.59 15.78
N ALA A 131 2.88 3.69 16.16
CA ALA A 131 1.46 3.69 16.54
C ALA A 131 0.56 3.27 15.36
N PHE A 132 0.74 3.90 14.20
CA PHE A 132 0.00 3.57 12.98
C PHE A 132 0.24 2.13 12.53
N SER A 133 1.48 1.64 12.63
CA SER A 133 1.86 0.28 12.23
C SER A 133 1.07 -0.78 12.99
N ARG A 134 0.90 -0.59 14.31
CA ARG A 134 0.07 -1.48 15.13
C ARG A 134 -1.41 -1.33 14.81
N GLU A 135 -1.86 -0.08 14.70
CA GLU A 135 -3.26 0.25 14.41
C GLU A 135 -3.73 -0.41 13.11
N ILE A 136 -2.97 -0.25 12.02
CA ILE A 136 -3.30 -0.83 10.72
C ILE A 136 -3.21 -2.36 10.75
N ALA A 137 -2.22 -2.95 11.43
CA ALA A 137 -2.13 -4.40 11.55
C ALA A 137 -3.32 -5.00 12.29
N SER A 138 -3.72 -4.42 13.44
CA SER A 138 -4.90 -4.87 14.18
C SER A 138 -6.19 -4.70 13.39
N LEU A 139 -6.33 -3.62 12.61
CA LEU A 139 -7.48 -3.44 11.73
C LEU A 139 -7.52 -4.50 10.63
N VAL A 140 -6.38 -4.77 10.02
CA VAL A 140 -6.25 -5.78 8.95
C VAL A 140 -6.56 -7.18 9.47
N ASP A 141 -6.04 -7.54 10.65
CA ASP A 141 -6.37 -8.81 11.32
C ASP A 141 -7.87 -8.91 11.61
N TYR A 142 -8.50 -7.84 12.12
CA TYR A 142 -9.94 -7.81 12.38
C TYR A 142 -10.78 -8.05 11.11
N VAL A 143 -10.43 -7.40 10.00
CA VAL A 143 -11.14 -7.58 8.72
C VAL A 143 -10.87 -8.97 8.13
N TRP A 144 -9.64 -9.45 8.25
CA TRP A 144 -9.24 -10.79 7.82
C TRP A 144 -10.01 -11.88 8.56
N GLU A 145 -10.11 -11.80 9.88
CA GLU A 145 -10.89 -12.74 10.70
C GLU A 145 -12.41 -12.62 10.45
N GLY A 146 -12.90 -11.40 10.22
CA GLY A 146 -14.30 -11.12 9.88
C GLY A 146 -14.78 -11.80 8.59
N TYR A 147 -13.87 -12.18 7.69
CA TYR A 147 -14.16 -12.98 6.49
C TYR A 147 -14.81 -14.33 6.78
N ILE A 148 -14.64 -14.88 7.99
CA ILE A 148 -15.25 -16.15 8.39
C ILE A 148 -16.78 -16.02 8.59
N ALA A 149 -17.31 -14.79 8.64
CA ALA A 149 -18.75 -14.53 8.63
C ALA A 149 -19.20 -14.05 7.22
N GLU A 150 -20.00 -14.86 6.54
CA GLU A 150 -20.55 -14.59 5.20
C GLU A 150 -21.22 -13.21 5.11
N HIS A 151 -20.86 -12.42 4.11
CA HIS A 151 -21.61 -11.22 3.73
C HIS A 151 -21.89 -11.22 2.22
N SER A 152 -23.13 -10.90 1.86
CA SER A 152 -23.64 -10.93 0.49
C SER A 152 -23.33 -9.62 -0.26
N VAL A 153 -23.08 -9.75 -1.57
CA VAL A 153 -22.61 -8.68 -2.50
C VAL A 153 -23.72 -7.65 -2.84
N GLY A 154 -24.75 -7.52 -2.01
CA GLY A 154 -26.05 -6.93 -2.39
C GLY A 154 -26.24 -5.42 -2.20
N GLU A 155 -25.39 -4.71 -1.45
CA GLU A 155 -25.74 -3.37 -0.92
C GLU A 155 -24.81 -2.22 -1.39
N LEU A 156 -24.07 -2.39 -2.48
CA LEU A 156 -23.03 -1.42 -2.89
C LEU A 156 -23.49 -0.25 -3.78
N PHE A 157 -24.79 0.07 -3.85
CA PHE A 157 -25.25 1.15 -4.73
C PHE A 157 -26.15 2.16 -4.01
N PHE A 158 -25.69 3.41 -4.01
CA PHE A 158 -26.24 4.66 -3.44
C PHE A 158 -25.69 5.10 -2.09
N ILE A 159 -24.43 5.57 -2.10
CA ILE A 159 -23.87 6.43 -1.04
C ILE A 159 -24.08 7.89 -1.45
N PRO A 160 -24.76 8.73 -0.64
CA PRO A 160 -24.89 10.17 -0.89
C PRO A 160 -23.52 10.87 -0.98
N THR A 161 -23.35 11.82 -1.91
CA THR A 161 -22.07 12.53 -2.11
C THR A 161 -21.58 13.26 -0.86
N SER A 162 -22.48 13.75 -0.02
CA SER A 162 -22.14 14.37 1.28
C SER A 162 -21.53 13.38 2.28
N SER A 163 -21.83 12.09 2.16
CA SER A 163 -21.27 11.00 2.97
C SER A 163 -19.90 10.51 2.44
N LEU A 164 -19.53 10.92 1.23
CA LEU A 164 -18.20 10.67 0.65
C LEU A 164 -17.14 11.64 1.19
N ILE A 165 -17.54 12.80 1.74
CA ILE A 165 -16.61 13.75 2.36
C ILE A 165 -16.19 13.21 3.73
N GLY A 166 -15.07 12.52 3.76
CA GLY A 166 -14.40 12.07 4.98
C GLY A 166 -13.20 12.94 5.31
N THR A 167 -12.92 13.14 6.60
CA THR A 167 -11.62 13.65 7.05
C THR A 167 -10.81 12.46 7.57
N VAL A 168 -9.61 12.26 7.04
CA VAL A 168 -8.70 11.23 7.52
C VAL A 168 -7.54 11.90 8.26
N LYS A 169 -7.22 11.34 9.43
CA LYS A 169 -6.02 11.74 10.17
C LYS A 169 -4.80 11.18 9.46
N MET A 170 -3.91 12.07 9.04
CA MET A 170 -2.65 11.73 8.40
C MET A 170 -1.52 11.70 9.43
N TYR A 171 -0.64 10.71 9.31
CA TYR A 171 0.51 10.49 10.18
C TYR A 171 1.81 10.61 9.38
N GLN A 172 2.77 11.39 9.88
CA GLN A 172 4.07 11.59 9.25
C GLN A 172 4.94 10.33 9.32
N CYS A 173 5.37 9.81 8.16
CA CYS A 173 6.24 8.65 8.04
C CYS A 173 7.73 9.05 8.18
N GLY A 174 8.56 8.11 8.65
CA GLY A 174 9.99 8.31 8.83
C GLY A 174 10.80 7.88 7.61
N ARG A 175 11.92 8.57 7.33
CA ARG A 175 12.99 8.00 6.51
C ARG A 175 13.88 7.16 7.41
N ASP A 176 14.22 5.96 6.96
CA ASP A 176 15.37 5.23 7.47
C ASP A 176 16.66 5.76 6.81
#